data_AF-A0A3B0C3X4-F1
#
_entry.id   AF-A0A3B0C3X4-F1
#
_cell.length_a   1.000
_cell.length_b   1.000
_cell.length_c   1.000
_cell.angle_alpha   90.00
_cell.angle_beta   90.00
_cell.angle_gamma   90.00
#
_symmetry.space_group_name_H-M   'P 1'
#
loop_
_entity.id
_entity.type
_entity.pdbx_description
1 polymer ?
#
loop_
_entity_poly.entity_id
_entity_poly.type
_entity_poly.pdbx_seq_one_letter_code
_entity_poly.pdbx_strand_id
1 'polypeptide(L)'
;MNKPKLMDDREKWTDGVLKSLEGIKRATPKNDLFDSIISEIPENRTISIMYLGWVAAAACLIILLNAYVLKLQIESVQDSTRDEENQISLLTDYTF
;
A
#
# COMPACT_ATOMS: atom_id res chain seq x y z
N MET A 1 -22.06 -1.98 75.32
CA MET A 1 -21.34 -2.87 74.39
C MET A 1 -22.13 -2.88 73.07
N ASN A 2 -21.75 -2.05 72.10
CA ASN A 2 -22.50 -1.85 70.85
C ASN A 2 -22.08 -2.89 69.82
N LYS A 3 -23.04 -3.69 69.32
CA LYS A 3 -22.79 -4.70 68.29
C LYS A 3 -22.58 -4.03 66.92
N PRO A 4 -21.65 -4.49 66.08
CA PRO A 4 -21.50 -3.97 64.72
C PRO A 4 -22.74 -4.31 63.89
N LYS A 5 -23.29 -3.31 63.22
CA LYS A 5 -24.44 -3.44 62.31
C LYS A 5 -23.93 -4.15 61.04
N LEU A 6 -24.38 -5.37 60.80
CA LEU A 6 -24.12 -6.09 59.55
C LEU A 6 -24.87 -5.36 58.42
N MET A 7 -24.15 -4.60 57.61
CA MET A 7 -24.72 -3.94 56.43
C MET A 7 -25.09 -5.00 55.39
N ASP A 8 -26.31 -4.90 54.85
CA ASP A 8 -26.82 -5.76 53.77
C ASP A 8 -25.92 -5.59 52.54
N ASP A 9 -25.71 -6.67 51.78
CA ASP A 9 -24.75 -6.66 50.67
C ASP A 9 -25.17 -5.69 49.55
N ARG A 10 -26.47 -5.38 49.47
CA ARG A 10 -27.00 -4.33 48.58
C ARG A 10 -26.57 -2.94 49.00
N GLU A 11 -26.56 -2.62 50.30
CA GLU A 11 -26.09 -1.32 50.78
C GLU A 11 -24.60 -1.14 50.49
N LYS A 12 -23.79 -2.18 50.69
CA LYS A 12 -22.35 -2.15 50.36
C LYS A 12 -22.10 -1.95 48.86
N TRP A 13 -22.88 -2.61 48.01
CA TRP A 13 -22.77 -2.44 46.57
C TRP A 13 -23.13 -1.02 46.14
N THR A 14 -24.21 -0.47 46.71
CA THR A 14 -24.66 0.89 46.39
C THR A 14 -23.63 1.93 46.81
N ASP A 15 -23.06 1.80 48.01
CA ASP A 15 -21.94 2.64 48.46
C ASP A 15 -20.69 2.50 47.58
N GLY A 16 -20.42 1.28 47.09
CA GLY A 16 -19.32 1.03 46.15
C GLY A 16 -19.52 1.72 44.80
N VAL A 17 -20.76 1.75 44.29
CA VAL A 17 -21.12 2.47 43.07
C VAL A 17 -21.06 3.99 43.28
N LEU A 18 -21.58 4.50 44.40
CA LEU A 18 -21.53 5.94 44.68
C LEU A 18 -20.10 6.44 44.85
N LYS A 19 -19.24 5.66 45.51
CA LYS A 19 -17.81 5.97 45.65
C LYS A 19 -17.01 5.86 44.34
N SER A 20 -17.42 5.00 43.40
CA SER A 20 -16.75 4.93 42.09
C SER A 20 -17.10 6.11 41.19
N LEU A 21 -18.22 6.79 41.47
CA LEU A 21 -18.63 8.02 40.81
C LEU A 21 -18.02 9.29 41.46
N GLU A 22 -17.65 9.23 42.76
CA GLU A 22 -16.89 10.27 43.47
C GLU A 22 -15.47 10.41 42.87
N GLY A 23 -15.34 11.27 41.87
CA GLY A 23 -14.07 11.54 41.19
C GLY A 23 -14.19 11.63 39.67
N ILE A 24 -15.35 11.26 39.11
CA ILE A 24 -15.62 11.42 37.69
C ILE A 24 -15.88 12.89 37.41
N LYS A 25 -14.82 13.64 37.12
CA LYS A 25 -14.95 14.96 36.51
C LYS A 25 -15.53 14.78 35.11
N ARG A 26 -16.55 15.59 34.79
CA ARG A 26 -17.08 15.67 33.43
C ARG A 26 -15.92 15.97 32.49
N ALA A 27 -15.61 15.05 31.59
CA ALA A 27 -14.63 15.28 30.55
C ALA A 27 -15.14 16.46 29.71
N THR A 28 -14.43 17.58 29.77
CA THR A 28 -14.65 18.70 28.87
C THR A 28 -13.78 18.44 27.65
N PRO A 29 -14.36 18.08 26.50
CA PRO A 29 -13.56 17.91 25.29
C PRO A 29 -12.87 19.24 25.00
N LYS A 30 -11.61 19.17 24.58
CA LYS A 30 -10.87 20.33 24.07
C LYS A 30 -11.69 20.93 22.91
N ASN A 31 -11.89 22.25 22.91
CA ASN A 31 -12.69 22.95 21.88
C ASN A 31 -12.20 22.69 20.44
N ASP A 32 -10.94 22.28 20.31
CA ASP A 32 -10.17 22.09 19.09
C ASP A 32 -10.10 20.61 18.64
N LEU A 33 -10.88 19.71 19.27
CA LEU A 33 -10.87 18.28 18.96
C LEU A 33 -11.31 18.00 17.52
N PHE A 34 -12.33 18.71 17.05
CA PHE A 34 -12.83 18.55 15.70
C PHE A 34 -11.87 19.11 14.65
N ASP A 35 -11.24 20.24 14.94
CA ASP A 35 -10.24 20.84 14.05
C ASP A 35 -8.99 19.95 13.95
N SER A 36 -8.57 19.33 15.06
CA SER A 36 -7.50 18.34 15.06
C SER A 36 -7.84 17.12 14.20
N ILE A 37 -9.07 16.60 14.31
CA ILE A 37 -9.53 15.46 13.49
C ILE A 37 -9.56 15.85 12.01
N ILE A 38 -10.04 17.05 11.66
CA ILE A 38 -10.09 17.53 10.28
C ILE A 38 -8.68 17.73 9.71
N SER A 39 -7.74 18.25 10.51
CA SER A 39 -6.35 18.45 10.09
C SER A 39 -5.58 17.15 9.83
N GLU A 40 -6.03 16.05 10.44
CA GLU A 40 -5.39 14.74 10.32
C GLU A 40 -5.97 13.91 9.17
N ILE A 41 -7.07 14.36 8.54
CA ILE A 41 -7.59 13.77 7.31
C ILE A 41 -6.63 14.16 6.18
N PRO A 42 -5.89 13.20 5.58
CA PRO A 42 -5.01 13.52 4.47
C PRO A 42 -5.87 14.07 3.34
N GLU A 43 -5.61 15.33 2.96
CA GLU A 43 -6.19 15.96 1.80
C GLU A 43 -5.92 15.01 0.62
N ASN A 44 -7.00 14.40 0.12
CA ASN A 44 -6.95 13.44 -0.95
C ASN A 44 -6.38 14.16 -2.17
N ARG A 45 -5.09 13.98 -2.43
CA ARG A 45 -4.43 14.45 -3.65
C ARG A 45 -5.08 13.75 -4.82
N THR A 46 -6.16 14.35 -5.31
CA THR A 46 -6.88 13.92 -6.49
C THR A 46 -5.97 14.22 -7.67
N ILE A 47 -5.17 13.21 -8.06
CA ILE A 47 -4.36 13.29 -9.27
C ILE A 47 -5.36 13.47 -10.41
N SER A 48 -5.30 14.63 -11.07
CA SER A 48 -6.16 14.93 -12.21
C SER A 48 -5.97 13.84 -13.28
N ILE A 49 -7.08 13.27 -13.74
CA ILE A 49 -7.16 12.17 -14.72
C ILE A 49 -6.35 12.49 -15.99
N MET A 50 -6.21 13.78 -16.31
CA MET A 50 -5.40 14.27 -17.42
C MET A 50 -3.91 13.90 -17.29
N TYR A 51 -3.33 13.97 -16.08
CA TYR A 51 -1.95 13.53 -15.85
C TYR A 51 -1.81 12.02 -15.97
N LEU A 52 -2.84 11.26 -15.60
CA LEU A 52 -2.84 9.80 -15.70
C LEU A 52 -2.75 9.35 -17.18
N GLY A 53 -3.42 10.07 -18.09
CA GLY A 53 -3.35 9.82 -19.53
C GLY A 53 -1.94 10.01 -20.11
N TRP A 54 -1.25 11.09 -19.72
CA TRP A 54 0.12 11.35 -20.17
C TRP A 54 1.13 10.34 -19.63
N VAL A 55 0.97 9.94 -18.36
CA VAL A 55 1.81 8.91 -17.73
C VAL A 55 1.62 7.56 -18.44
N ALA A 56 0.38 7.18 -18.75
CA ALA A 56 0.08 5.95 -19.48
C ALA A 56 0.66 5.98 -20.90
N ALA A 57 0.55 7.11 -21.61
CA ALA A 57 1.12 7.28 -22.95
C ALA A 57 2.65 7.15 -22.94
N ALA A 58 3.32 7.78 -21.97
CA ALA A 58 4.77 7.68 -21.80
C ALA A 58 5.21 6.24 -21.50
N ALA A 59 4.47 5.53 -20.63
CA ALA A 59 4.75 4.14 -20.31
C ALA A 59 4.61 3.22 -21.55
N CYS A 60 3.54 3.38 -22.33
CA CYS A 60 3.36 2.63 -23.59
C CYS A 60 4.52 2.86 -24.56
N LEU A 61 5.00 4.10 -24.70
CA LEU A 61 6.08 4.44 -25.61
C LEU A 61 7.40 3.77 -25.18
N ILE A 62 7.70 3.77 -23.87
CA ILE A 62 8.86 3.07 -23.31
C ILE A 62 8.76 1.56 -23.55
N ILE A 63 7.60 0.96 -23.34
CA ILE A 63 7.40 -0.48 -23.57
C ILE A 63 7.61 -0.84 -25.05
N LEU A 64 7.05 -0.05 -25.97
CA LEU A 64 7.21 -0.27 -27.41
C LEU A 64 8.67 -0.15 -27.86
N LEU A 65 9.39 0.85 -27.33
CA LEU A 65 10.81 1.03 -27.66
C LEU A 65 11.64 -0.17 -27.19
N ASN A 66 11.42 -0.62 -25.95
CA ASN A 66 12.13 -1.78 -25.40
C ASN A 66 11.79 -3.06 -26.18
N ALA A 67 10.51 -3.28 -26.52
CA ALA A 67 10.10 -4.42 -27.33
C ALA A 67 10.74 -4.41 -28.73
N TYR A 68 10.84 -3.24 -29.36
CA TYR A 68 11.48 -3.09 -30.67
C TYR A 68 12.98 -3.39 -30.61
N VAL A 69 13.68 -2.83 -29.61
CA VAL A 69 15.12 -3.11 -29.42
C VAL A 69 15.36 -4.60 -29.17
N LEU A 70 14.52 -5.23 -28.34
CA LEU A 70 14.62 -6.66 -28.07
C LEU A 70 14.41 -7.49 -29.34
N LYS A 71 13.41 -7.14 -30.17
CA LYS A 71 13.17 -7.79 -31.45
C LYS A 71 14.38 -7.68 -32.38
N LEU A 72 14.99 -6.50 -32.46
CA LEU A 72 16.15 -6.24 -33.31
C LEU A 72 17.37 -7.08 -32.88
N GLN A 73 17.57 -7.22 -31.57
CA GLN A 73 18.61 -8.09 -31.03
C GLN A 73 18.36 -9.56 -31.36
N ILE A 74 17.12 -10.04 -31.21
CA ILE A 74 16.75 -11.42 -31.55
C ILE A 74 16.98 -11.69 -33.04
N GLU A 75 16.57 -10.78 -33.92
CA GLU A 75 16.79 -10.89 -35.37
C GLU A 75 18.29 -10.93 -35.69
N SER A 76 19.10 -10.07 -35.08
CA SER A 76 20.55 -10.05 -35.31
C SER A 76 21.26 -11.33 -34.85
N VAL A 77 20.80 -11.93 -33.75
CA VAL A 77 21.34 -13.20 -33.24
C VAL A 77 20.93 -14.35 -34.16
N GLN A 78 19.67 -14.36 -34.62
CA GLN A 78 19.15 -15.39 -35.50
C GLN A 78 19.84 -15.37 -36.89
N ASP A 79 20.09 -14.19 -37.45
CA ASP A 79 20.83 -14.06 -38.72
C ASP A 79 22.28 -14.55 -38.56
N SER A 80 22.93 -14.21 -37.44
CA SER A 80 24.31 -14.67 -37.17
C SER A 80 24.40 -16.20 -37.06
N THR A 81 23.45 -16.85 -36.39
CA THR A 81 23.39 -18.32 -36.29
C THR A 81 23.13 -18.98 -37.64
N ARG A 82 22.29 -18.37 -38.49
CA ARG A 82 21.95 -18.91 -39.81
C ARG A 82 23.12 -18.83 -40.79
N ASP A 83 23.94 -17.78 -40.70
CA ASP A 83 25.15 -17.63 -41.51
C ASP A 83 26.24 -18.62 -41.08
N GLU A 84 26.38 -18.91 -39.78
CA GLU A 84 27.31 -19.93 -39.28
C GLU A 84 26.94 -21.35 -39.75
N GLU A 85 25.65 -21.73 -39.67
CA GLU A 85 25.19 -23.04 -40.18
C GLU A 85 25.43 -23.20 -41.69
N ASN A 86 25.19 -22.14 -42.47
CA ASN A 86 25.44 -22.17 -43.92
C ASN A 86 26.95 -22.33 -44.22
N GLN A 87 27.83 -21.65 -43.48
CA GLN A 87 29.27 -21.80 -43.70
C GLN A 87 29.77 -23.21 -43.33
N ILE A 88 29.26 -23.80 -42.25
CA ILE A 88 29.58 -25.19 -41.85
C ILE A 88 29.08 -26.19 -42.90
N SER A 89 27.88 -25.98 -43.44
CA SER A 89 27.33 -26.82 -44.52
C SER A 89 28.18 -26.74 -45.78
N LEU A 90 28.62 -25.54 -46.17
CA LEU A 90 29.48 -25.36 -47.34
C LEU A 90 30.83 -26.05 -47.17
N LEU A 91 31.47 -25.91 -46.00
CA LEU A 91 32.75 -26.56 -45.72
C LEU A 91 32.65 -28.09 -45.74
N THR A 92 31.56 -28.65 -45.24
CA THR A 92 31.32 -30.10 -45.21
C THR A 92 31.19 -30.67 -46.62
N ASP A 93 30.56 -29.93 -47.54
CA ASP A 93 30.33 -30.33 -48.93
C ASP A 93 31.62 -30.37 -49.78
N TYR A 94 32.65 -29.61 -49.41
CA TYR A 94 33.98 -29.65 -50.05
C TYR A 94 34.92 -30.73 -49.50
N THR A 95 34.61 -31.30 -48.33
CA THR A 95 35.46 -32.28 -47.64
C THR A 95 35.12 -33.74 -47.93
N PHE A 96 34.13 -34.01 -48.79
CA PHE A 96 33.78 -35.36 -49.29
C PHE A 96 34.13 -35.54 -50.76
#